data_AF-A0A9X8VF46-F1
#
_entry.id   AF-A0A9X8VF46-F1
#
_cell.length_a   1.000
_cell.length_b   1.000
_cell.length_c   1.000
_cell.angle_alpha   90.00
_cell.angle_beta   90.00
_cell.angle_gamma   90.00
#
_symmetry.space_group_name_H-M   'P 1'
#
loop_
_entity.id
_entity.type
_entity.pdbx_description
1 polymer ?
#
loop_
_entity_poly.entity_id
_entity_poly.type
_entity_poly.pdbx_seq_one_letter_code
_entity_poly.pdbx_strand_id
1 'polypeptide(L)' 'VGVCLHGEACSYDMSPDEDFIIDTLPDCDRLMVISGLSGHGFKFASALGEIAALFAQDKAPPVDLSSFGLKRFS' A
#
# COMPACT_ATOMS: atom_id res chain seq x y z
N VAL A 1 21.81 4.75 35.30
CA VAL A 1 21.66 5.42 33.99
C VAL A 1 21.91 4.39 32.91
N GLY A 2 20.97 4.15 32.00
CA GLY A 2 21.12 3.22 30.88
C GLY A 2 21.59 3.93 29.61
N VAL A 3 22.26 3.20 28.71
CA VAL A 3 22.70 3.71 27.40
C VAL A 3 21.95 2.98 26.28
N CYS A 4 21.69 3.66 25.16
CA CYS A 4 21.17 3.03 23.95
C CYS A 4 22.23 2.08 23.39
N LEU A 5 21.93 0.79 23.32
CA LEU A 5 22.86 -0.23 22.81
C LEU A 5 22.85 -0.31 21.29
N HIS A 6 21.70 -0.02 20.67
CA HIS A 6 21.49 -0.12 19.23
C HIS A 6 20.26 0.68 18.80
N GLY A 7 20.29 1.17 17.56
CA GLY A 7 19.18 1.86 16.92
C GLY A 7 19.35 1.80 15.41
N GLU A 8 18.23 1.80 14.70
CA GLU A 8 18.19 1.72 13.25
C GLU A 8 17.28 2.80 12.70
N ALA A 9 17.61 3.27 11.50
CA ALA A 9 16.78 4.19 10.74
C ALA A 9 16.11 3.45 9.57
N CYS A 10 14.84 3.75 9.34
CA CYS A 10 14.06 3.22 8.23
C CYS A 10 13.37 4.39 7.50
N SER A 11 12.75 4.10 6.36
CA SER A 11 12.01 5.06 5.55
C SER A 11 10.52 4.74 5.57
N TYR A 12 9.69 5.78 5.60
CA TYR A 12 8.25 5.65 5.39
C TYR A 12 7.91 6.07 3.96
N ASP A 13 7.08 5.26 3.31
CA ASP A 13 6.51 5.56 2.01
C ASP A 13 5.23 6.37 2.18
N MET A 14 5.35 7.69 2.24
CA MET A 14 4.27 8.60 2.66
C MET A 14 3.38 9.02 1.48
N SER A 15 2.07 8.83 1.63
CA SER A 15 1.06 9.53 0.82
C SER A 15 0.69 10.87 1.47
N PRO A 16 0.11 11.84 0.71
CA PRO A 16 -0.29 13.14 1.27
C PRO A 16 -1.33 13.08 2.39
N ASP A 17 -2.17 12.04 2.41
CA ASP A 17 -3.24 11.82 3.39
C ASP A 17 -2.91 10.70 4.40
N GLU A 18 -1.70 10.15 4.36
CA GLU A 18 -1.21 9.03 5.18
C GLU A 18 -1.99 7.69 4.98
N ASP A 19 -2.89 7.62 3.99
CA ASP A 19 -3.64 6.44 3.59
C ASP A 19 -3.00 5.70 2.42
N PHE A 20 -3.33 4.42 2.24
CA PHE A 20 -2.75 3.59 1.19
C PHE A 20 -3.11 4.08 -0.22
N ILE A 21 -2.23 3.77 -1.16
CA ILE A 21 -2.48 3.85 -2.59
C ILE A 21 -2.54 2.42 -3.11
N ILE A 22 -3.73 1.98 -3.51
CA ILE A 22 -3.98 0.66 -4.10
C ILE A 22 -4.86 0.90 -5.33
N ASP A 23 -4.27 0.94 -6.50
CA ASP A 23 -4.97 1.27 -7.75
C ASP A 23 -4.25 0.72 -8.98
N THR A 24 -4.89 0.80 -10.14
CA THR A 24 -4.24 0.60 -11.44
C THR A 24 -3.76 1.93 -12.03
N LEU A 25 -2.72 1.89 -12.87
CA LEU A 25 -2.28 3.11 -13.56
C LEU A 25 -3.29 3.53 -14.64
N PRO A 26 -3.55 4.85 -14.82
CA PRO A 26 -4.57 5.35 -15.77
C PRO A 26 -4.42 4.85 -17.22
N ASP A 27 -3.20 4.58 -17.66
CA ASP A 27 -2.89 4.12 -19.02
C ASP A 27 -2.58 2.61 -19.09
N CYS A 28 -2.69 1.89 -17.97
CA CYS A 28 -2.32 0.48 -17.88
C CYS A 28 -3.11 -0.28 -16.82
N ASP A 29 -4.31 -0.74 -17.19
CA ASP A 29 -5.21 -1.52 -16.31
C ASP A 29 -4.63 -2.89 -15.90
N ARG A 30 -3.53 -3.33 -16.52
CA ARG A 30 -2.83 -4.58 -16.20
C ARG A 30 -1.74 -4.41 -15.14
N LEU A 31 -1.50 -3.19 -14.69
CA LEU A 31 -0.46 -2.87 -13.71
C LEU A 31 -1.12 -2.26 -12.47
N MET A 32 -1.10 -3.02 -11.38
CA MET A 32 -1.51 -2.57 -10.06
C MET A 32 -0.32 -1.96 -9.32
N VAL A 33 -0.55 -0.85 -8.62
CA VAL A 33 0.38 -0.17 -7.74
C VAL A 33 -0.11 -0.31 -6.31
N ILE A 34 0.81 -0.67 -5.40
CA ILE A 34 0.61 -0.66 -3.96
C ILE A 34 1.75 0.16 -3.35
N SER A 35 1.42 1.35 -2.82
CA SER A 35 2.38 2.32 -2.26
C SER A 35 1.66 3.23 -1.25
N GLY A 36 2.32 4.26 -0.71
CA GLY A 36 1.71 5.18 0.26
C GLY A 36 1.38 4.51 1.60
N LEU A 37 2.19 3.52 2.00
CA LEU A 37 1.93 2.69 3.19
C LEU A 37 2.15 3.41 4.54
N SER A 38 2.72 4.62 4.49
CA SER A 38 2.75 5.64 5.56
C SER A 38 3.17 5.13 6.94
N GLY A 39 4.11 4.19 6.97
CA GLY A 39 4.69 3.62 8.19
C GLY A 39 3.83 2.57 8.90
N HIS A 40 2.64 2.24 8.38
CA HIS A 40 1.74 1.27 9.00
C HIS A 40 1.34 0.09 8.10
N GLY A 41 1.83 0.04 6.86
CA GLY A 41 1.48 -1.03 5.91
C GLY A 41 1.99 -2.43 6.23
N PHE A 42 3.04 -2.61 7.06
CA PHE A 42 3.62 -3.94 7.31
C PHE A 42 2.59 -4.93 7.88
N LYS A 43 1.71 -4.48 8.79
CA LYS A 43 0.67 -5.34 9.38
C LYS A 43 -0.36 -5.84 8.34
N PHE A 44 -0.43 -5.19 7.17
CA PHE A 44 -1.34 -5.51 6.08
C PHE A 44 -0.67 -6.29 4.94
N ALA A 45 0.63 -6.58 5.02
CA ALA A 45 1.39 -7.18 3.93
C ALA A 45 0.77 -8.48 3.39
N SER A 46 0.22 -9.32 4.26
CA SER A 46 -0.47 -10.56 3.84
C SER A 46 -1.75 -10.29 3.05
N ALA A 47 -2.59 -9.36 3.51
CA ALA A 47 -3.83 -8.98 2.83
C ALA A 47 -3.55 -8.27 1.50
N LEU A 48 -2.55 -7.39 1.46
CA LEU A 48 -2.10 -6.73 0.22
C LEU A 48 -1.56 -7.75 -0.79
N GLY A 49 -0.83 -8.77 -0.32
CA GLY A 49 -0.38 -9.88 -1.14
C GLY A 49 -1.53 -10.70 -1.73
N GLU A 50 -2.58 -10.96 -0.96
CA GLU A 50 -3.79 -11.64 -1.45
C GLU A 50 -4.51 -10.82 -2.52
N ILE A 51 -4.69 -9.51 -2.30
CA ILE A 51 -5.28 -8.58 -3.28
C ILE A 51 -4.47 -8.60 -4.58
N ALA A 52 -3.14 -8.48 -4.50
CA ALA A 52 -2.26 -8.51 -5.68
C ALA A 52 -2.33 -9.85 -6.42
N ALA A 53 -2.41 -10.98 -5.70
CA ALA A 53 -2.53 -12.30 -6.29
C ALA A 53 -3.89 -12.53 -6.98
N LEU A 54 -4.98 -11.97 -6.44
CA LEU A 54 -6.30 -12.00 -7.08
C LEU A 54 -6.32 -11.13 -8.33
N PHE A 55 -5.75 -9.92 -8.25
CA PHE A 55 -5.60 -9.04 -9.41
C PHE A 55 -4.84 -9.72 -10.56
N ALA A 56 -3.72 -10.40 -10.27
CA ALA A 56 -2.95 -11.12 -11.27
C ALA A 56 -3.71 -12.30 -11.94
N GLN A 57 -4.83 -12.72 -11.35
CA GLN A 57 -5.72 -13.77 -11.87
C GLN A 57 -7.01 -13.20 -12.50
N ASP A 58 -7.08 -11.88 -12.73
CA ASP A 58 -8.29 -11.17 -13.19
C ASP A 58 -9.51 -11.40 -12.26
N LYS A 59 -9.27 -11.55 -10.95
CA LYS A 59 -10.30 -11.72 -9.92
C LYS A 59 -10.48 -10.46 -9.09
N ALA A 60 -11.73 -10.20 -8.71
CA ALA A 60 -12.05 -9.09 -7.81
C ALA A 60 -11.50 -9.34 -6.39
N PRO A 61 -11.02 -8.30 -5.69
CA PRO A 61 -10.64 -8.40 -4.29
C PRO A 61 -11.88 -8.62 -3.41
N PRO A 62 -11.72 -9.22 -2.21
CA PRO A 62 -12.83 -9.51 -1.30
C PRO A 62 -13.32 -8.28 -0.51
N VAL A 63 -12.66 -7.14 -0.65
CA VAL A 63 -12.92 -5.90 0.08
C VAL A 63 -13.01 -4.71 -0.88
N ASP A 64 -13.75 -3.67 -0.48
CA ASP A 64 -13.79 -2.42 -1.23
C ASP A 64 -12.47 -1.64 -1.06
N LEU A 65 -11.87 -1.26 -2.18
CA LEU A 65 -10.61 -0.51 -2.25
C LEU A 65 -10.81 0.93 -2.73
N SER A 66 -12.07 1.38 -2.91
CA SER A 66 -12.39 2.69 -3.47
C SER A 66 -11.73 3.86 -2.72
N SER A 67 -11.62 3.77 -1.40
CA SER A 67 -10.93 4.74 -0.54
C SER A 67 -9.42 4.77 -0.71
N PHE A 68 -8.82 3.82 -1.45
CA PHE A 68 -7.37 3.73 -1.67
C PHE A 68 -6.95 4.07 -3.12
N GLY A 69 -7.88 4.54 -3.96
CA GLY A 69 -7.58 4.92 -5.35
C GLY A 69 -6.75 6.20 -5.50
N LEU A 70 -6.04 6.32 -6.63
CA LEU A 70 -5.21 7.49 -6.99
C LEU A 70 -6.03 8.76 -7.21
N LYS A 71 -7.31 8.62 -7.58
CA LYS A 71 -8.23 9.73 -7.85
C LYS A 71 -8.46 10.66 -6.65
N ARG A 72 -8.04 10.27 -5.44
CA ARG A 72 -8.10 11.14 -4.25
C ARG A 72 -7.25 12.41 -4.39
N PHE A 73 -6.26 12.39 -5.27
CA PHE A 73 -5.28 13.48 -5.42
C PHE A 73 -5.42 14.27 -6.73
N SER A 74 -6.50 14.06 -7.51
CA SER A 74 -6.70 14.67 -8.84
C SER A 74 -8.12 15.15 -9.07
#